data_AF-A0A6M1XIV6-F1
#
_entry.id   AF-A0A6M1XIV6-F1
#
_cell.length_a   1.000
_cell.length_b   1.000
_cell.length_c   1.000
_cell.angle_alpha   90.00
_cell.angle_beta   90.00
_cell.angle_gamma   90.00
#
_symmetry.space_group_name_H-M   'P 1'
#
loop_
_entity.id
_entity.type
_entity.pdbx_description
1 polymer ?
#
loop_
_entity_poly.entity_id
_entity_poly.type
_entity_poly.pdbx_seq_one_letter_code
_entity_poly.pdbx_strand_id
1 'polypeptide(L)'
;FETNGANLNAKKLAPFLQKPEVLGLADVMNYQAVANNETDILEKIQLMHQHKKKIDGHAAGIGMEELNVYPAAGIRTDHEATTAKEAKERLDLGMYLMVRE
;
A
#
# COMPACT_ATOMS: atom_id res chain seq x y z
N PHE A 1 17.07 18.51 1.06
CA PHE A 1 17.65 17.31 0.44
C PHE A 1 17.48 16.16 1.42
N GLU A 2 16.78 15.11 1.02
CA GLU A 2 16.80 13.84 1.76
C GLU A 2 18.07 13.07 1.40
N THR A 3 18.64 12.32 2.34
CA THR A 3 19.79 11.44 2.10
C THR A 3 19.41 10.04 2.51
N ASN A 4 19.08 9.21 1.51
CA ASN A 4 18.44 7.93 1.75
C ASN A 4 19.51 6.84 1.70
N GLY A 5 19.56 5.96 2.71
CA GLY A 5 20.54 4.86 2.78
C GLY A 5 20.34 3.79 1.70
N ALA A 6 19.14 3.71 1.13
CA ALA A 6 18.82 2.82 0.02
C ALA A 6 17.68 3.38 -0.84
N ASN A 7 17.65 2.98 -2.11
CA ASN A 7 16.47 3.06 -2.97
C ASN A 7 16.06 1.63 -3.32
N LEU A 8 14.84 1.24 -2.92
CA LEU A 8 14.26 -0.08 -3.12
C LEU A 8 13.20 -0.03 -4.22
N ASN A 9 13.62 -0.22 -5.47
CA ASN A 9 12.72 -0.41 -6.61
C ASN A 9 12.29 -1.89 -6.75
N ALA A 10 11.35 -2.17 -7.66
CA ALA A 10 10.83 -3.54 -7.86
C ALA A 10 11.94 -4.58 -8.10
N LYS A 11 12.94 -4.25 -8.94
CA LYS A 11 14.07 -5.15 -9.23
C LYS A 11 14.87 -5.51 -7.98
N LYS A 12 15.09 -4.56 -7.07
CA LYS A 12 15.80 -4.79 -5.81
C LYS A 12 14.96 -5.53 -4.77
N LEU A 13 13.63 -5.43 -4.84
CA LEU A 13 12.72 -6.16 -3.97
C LEU A 13 12.53 -7.62 -4.39
N ALA A 14 12.58 -7.92 -5.69
CA ALA A 14 12.28 -9.26 -6.23
C ALA A 14 13.04 -10.42 -5.55
N PRO A 15 14.36 -10.34 -5.24
CA PRO A 15 15.07 -11.42 -4.57
C PRO A 15 14.52 -11.75 -3.17
N PHE A 16 13.92 -10.77 -2.48
CA PHE A 16 13.38 -10.97 -1.14
C PHE A 16 12.08 -11.79 -1.16
N LEU A 17 11.35 -11.82 -2.26
CA LEU A 17 10.08 -12.54 -2.37
C LEU A 17 10.22 -14.06 -2.31
N GLN A 18 11.44 -14.57 -2.50
CA GLN A 18 11.79 -15.98 -2.31
C GLN A 18 11.95 -16.36 -0.84
N LYS A 19 12.07 -15.39 0.07
CA LYS A 19 12.20 -15.63 1.50
C LYS A 19 10.82 -15.90 2.10
N PRO A 20 10.62 -17.01 2.84
CA PRO A 20 9.32 -17.35 3.41
C PRO A 20 8.81 -16.31 4.42
N GLU A 21 9.71 -15.56 5.06
CA GLU A 21 9.40 -14.51 6.03
C GLU A 21 8.84 -13.24 5.37
N VAL A 22 9.04 -13.06 4.06
CA VAL A 22 8.57 -11.89 3.31
C VAL A 22 7.14 -12.15 2.81
N LEU A 23 6.18 -11.60 3.56
CA LEU A 23 4.74 -11.80 3.30
C LEU A 23 4.17 -10.87 2.23
N GLY A 24 4.81 -9.73 1.98
CA GLY A 24 4.30 -8.72 1.05
C GLY A 24 5.09 -7.42 1.05
N LEU A 25 4.47 -6.41 0.44
CA LEU A 25 4.95 -5.03 0.44
C LEU A 25 4.24 -4.25 1.55
N ALA A 26 5.01 -3.66 2.46
CA ALA A 26 4.49 -2.86 3.57
C ALA A 26 5.33 -1.59 3.76
N ASP A 27 4.74 -0.44 4.02
CA ASP A 27 3.39 0.02 3.63
C ASP A 27 3.48 0.99 2.44
N VAL A 28 2.46 1.00 1.60
CA VAL A 28 2.37 1.98 0.51
C VAL A 28 1.83 3.28 1.11
N MET A 29 2.75 4.15 1.56
CA MET A 29 2.42 5.47 2.12
C MET A 29 2.21 6.55 1.05
N ASN A 30 2.93 6.46 -0.07
CA ASN A 30 2.87 7.47 -1.13
C ASN A 30 1.63 7.23 -2.01
N TYR A 31 0.46 7.67 -1.52
CA TYR A 31 -0.79 7.62 -2.25
C TYR A 31 -0.72 8.33 -3.61
N GLN A 32 -0.12 9.52 -3.64
CA GLN A 32 -0.04 10.35 -4.84
C GLN A 32 0.68 9.62 -5.97
N ALA A 33 1.74 8.87 -5.66
CA ALA A 33 2.43 8.07 -6.66
C ALA A 33 1.52 6.99 -7.27
N VAL A 34 0.64 6.36 -6.48
CA VAL A 34 -0.35 5.40 -6.98
C VAL A 34 -1.39 6.11 -7.84
N ALA A 35 -1.96 7.21 -7.33
CA ALA A 35 -3.00 7.99 -8.01
C ALA A 35 -2.52 8.59 -9.35
N ASN A 36 -1.25 8.98 -9.42
CA ASN A 36 -0.63 9.57 -10.61
C ASN A 36 -0.02 8.53 -11.56
N ASN A 37 -0.18 7.23 -11.28
CA ASN A 37 0.40 6.14 -12.07
C ASN A 37 1.92 6.22 -12.22
N GLU A 38 2.64 6.60 -11.16
CA GLU A 38 4.09 6.67 -11.19
C GLU A 38 4.69 5.27 -11.39
N THR A 39 5.59 5.13 -12.36
CA THR A 39 6.12 3.83 -12.79
C THR A 39 6.75 3.03 -11.65
N ASP A 40 7.53 3.66 -10.76
CA ASP A 40 8.25 2.94 -9.70
C ASP A 40 7.29 2.26 -8.70
N ILE A 41 6.18 2.88 -8.32
CA ILE A 41 5.23 2.24 -7.40
C ILE A 41 4.37 1.19 -8.11
N LEU A 42 3.98 1.44 -9.37
CA LEU A 42 3.21 0.48 -10.15
C LEU A 42 4.02 -0.79 -10.43
N GLU A 43 5.32 -0.68 -10.71
CA GLU A 43 6.20 -1.85 -10.88
C GLU A 43 6.29 -2.69 -9.59
N LYS A 44 6.34 -2.05 -8.40
CA LYS A 44 6.34 -2.76 -7.12
C LYS A 44 5.02 -3.48 -6.86
N ILE A 45 3.89 -2.81 -7.14
CA ILE A 45 2.55 -3.37 -7.01
C ILE A 45 2.38 -4.56 -7.97
N GLN A 46 2.77 -4.40 -9.23
CA GLN A 46 2.73 -5.47 -10.22
C GLN A 46 3.59 -6.67 -9.81
N LEU A 47 4.78 -6.44 -9.26
CA LEU A 47 5.66 -7.48 -8.75
C LEU A 47 4.98 -8.30 -7.64
N MET A 48 4.28 -7.65 -6.70
CA MET A 48 3.55 -8.36 -5.64
C MET A 48 2.40 -9.20 -6.21
N HIS A 49 1.63 -8.66 -7.16
CA HIS A 49 0.55 -9.39 -7.83
C HIS A 49 1.04 -10.64 -8.54
N GLN A 50 2.15 -10.54 -9.29
CA GLN A 50 2.77 -11.68 -9.98
C GLN A 50 3.17 -12.81 -9.02
N HIS A 51 3.58 -12.47 -7.79
CA HIS A 51 4.00 -13.42 -6.77
C HIS A 51 2.89 -13.78 -5.77
N LYS A 52 1.64 -13.30 -5.99
CA LYS A 52 0.49 -13.49 -5.09
C LYS A 52 0.79 -13.06 -3.65
N LYS A 53 1.54 -11.97 -3.50
CA LYS A 53 1.93 -11.39 -2.22
C LYS A 53 0.95 -10.28 -1.81
N LYS A 54 0.88 -10.01 -0.51
CA LYS A 54 0.01 -8.96 0.04
C LYS A 54 0.61 -7.57 -0.21
N ILE A 55 -0.25 -6.56 -0.20
CA ILE A 55 0.15 -5.16 -0.31
C ILE A 55 -0.62 -4.37 0.76
N ASP A 56 0.13 -3.87 1.73
CA ASP A 56 -0.42 -3.07 2.82
C ASP A 56 -0.44 -1.58 2.47
N GLY A 57 -1.52 -0.91 2.84
CA GLY A 57 -1.73 0.51 2.60
C GLY A 57 -1.56 1.35 3.86
N HIS A 58 -1.36 2.64 3.64
CA HIS A 58 -1.30 3.67 4.67
C HIS A 58 -2.05 4.91 4.16
N ALA A 59 -3.30 5.08 4.59
CA ALA A 59 -4.24 6.06 4.03
C ALA A 59 -4.52 7.24 4.96
N ALA A 60 -3.48 7.78 5.60
CA ALA A 60 -3.56 8.93 6.49
C ALA A 60 -4.08 10.18 5.77
N GLY A 61 -5.15 10.77 6.30
CA GLY A 61 -5.74 12.00 5.74
C GLY A 61 -6.40 11.82 4.36
N ILE A 62 -6.61 10.58 3.90
CA ILE A 62 -7.26 10.30 2.62
C ILE A 62 -8.77 10.15 2.83
N GLY A 63 -9.53 10.96 2.08
CA GLY A 63 -10.99 10.93 2.06
C GLY A 63 -11.55 9.73 1.30
N MET A 64 -12.84 9.45 1.52
CA MET A 64 -13.52 8.29 0.94
C MET A 64 -13.46 8.23 -0.60
N GLU A 65 -13.59 9.37 -1.29
CA GLU A 65 -13.60 9.41 -2.75
C GLU A 65 -12.22 9.03 -3.32
N GLU A 66 -11.16 9.64 -2.79
CA GLU A 66 -9.77 9.37 -3.14
C GLU A 66 -9.34 7.94 -2.77
N LEU A 67 -9.82 7.43 -1.63
CA LEU A 67 -9.41 6.14 -1.09
C LEU A 67 -9.64 4.98 -2.07
N ASN A 68 -10.58 5.09 -3.01
CA ASN A 68 -10.85 4.10 -4.07
C ASN A 68 -9.60 3.71 -4.89
N VAL A 69 -8.60 4.57 -5.00
CA VAL A 69 -7.35 4.29 -5.72
C VAL A 69 -6.62 3.08 -5.13
N TYR A 70 -6.62 2.92 -3.80
CA TYR A 70 -5.94 1.80 -3.14
C TYR A 70 -6.60 0.46 -3.47
N PRO A 71 -7.92 0.27 -3.25
CA PRO A 71 -8.62 -0.91 -3.70
C PRO A 71 -8.46 -1.18 -5.21
N ALA A 72 -8.51 -0.15 -6.05
CA ALA A 72 -8.30 -0.32 -7.49
C ALA A 72 -6.89 -0.86 -7.83
N ALA A 73 -5.86 -0.42 -7.11
CA ALA A 73 -4.48 -0.87 -7.31
C ALA A 73 -4.15 -2.23 -6.67
N GLY A 74 -5.07 -2.84 -5.92
CA GLY A 74 -4.83 -4.09 -5.21
C GLY A 74 -4.32 -3.94 -3.77
N ILE A 75 -4.22 -2.70 -3.27
CA ILE A 75 -3.93 -2.41 -1.87
C ILE A 75 -5.21 -2.63 -1.07
N ARG A 76 -5.15 -3.42 0.01
CA ARG A 76 -6.36 -3.92 0.69
C ARG A 76 -6.41 -3.64 2.19
N THR A 77 -5.37 -3.08 2.78
CA THR A 77 -5.33 -2.82 4.22
C THR A 77 -5.10 -1.34 4.47
N ASP A 78 -5.55 -0.85 5.62
CA ASP A 78 -5.23 0.47 6.14
C ASP A 78 -5.24 0.44 7.68
N HIS A 79 -4.36 1.22 8.29
CA HIS A 79 -4.22 1.39 9.74
C HIS A 79 -4.31 2.85 10.21
N GLU A 80 -4.61 3.77 9.30
CA GLU A 80 -4.53 5.20 9.56
C GLU A 80 -5.87 5.85 9.90
N ALA A 81 -6.97 5.09 10.00
CA ALA A 81 -8.25 5.63 10.45
C ALA A 81 -8.16 6.10 11.92
N THR A 82 -8.43 7.37 12.15
CA THR A 82 -8.42 8.01 13.48
C THR A 82 -9.82 8.27 14.03
N THR A 83 -10.85 8.12 13.19
CA THR A 83 -12.25 8.27 13.57
C THR A 83 -13.08 7.05 13.19
N ALA A 84 -14.19 6.82 13.88
CA ALA A 84 -15.14 5.77 13.53
C ALA A 84 -15.73 5.94 12.12
N LYS A 85 -15.86 7.19 11.65
CA LYS A 85 -16.30 7.51 10.28
C LYS A 85 -15.28 6.99 9.27
N GLU A 86 -14.02 7.37 9.43
CA GLU A 86 -12.93 6.91 8.56
C GLU A 86 -12.85 5.38 8.55
N ALA A 87 -12.88 4.75 9.73
CA ALA A 87 -12.89 3.29 9.87
C ALA A 87 -14.02 2.63 9.05
N LYS A 88 -15.23 3.18 9.12
CA LYS A 88 -16.37 2.70 8.34
C LYS A 88 -16.14 2.84 6.83
N GLU A 89 -15.59 3.96 6.37
CA GLU A 89 -15.30 4.19 4.94
C GLU A 89 -14.33 3.13 4.38
N ARG A 90 -13.29 2.73 5.14
CA ARG A 90 -12.38 1.64 4.74
C ARG A 90 -13.14 0.32 4.57
N LEU A 91 -13.99 -0.01 5.54
CA LEU A 91 -14.78 -1.25 5.53
C LEU A 91 -15.80 -1.26 4.37
N ASP A 92 -16.46 -0.13 4.10
CA ASP A 92 -17.42 0.01 3.00
C ASP A 92 -16.75 -0.20 1.63
N LEU A 93 -15.45 0.13 1.50
CA LEU A 93 -14.63 -0.13 0.31
C LEU A 93 -14.07 -1.56 0.25
N GLY A 94 -14.41 -2.42 1.21
CA GLY A 94 -13.92 -3.79 1.29
C GLY A 94 -12.45 -3.91 1.69
N MET A 95 -11.89 -2.89 2.32
CA MET A 95 -10.55 -2.94 2.89
C MET A 95 -10.57 -3.64 4.26
N TYR A 96 -9.45 -4.26 4.62
CA TYR A 96 -9.19 -4.75 5.97
C TYR A 96 -8.69 -3.58 6.83
N LEU A 97 -9.46 -3.23 7.85
CA LEU A 97 -9.08 -2.22 8.83
C LEU A 97 -8.18 -2.84 9.91
N MET A 98 -6.98 -2.28 10.07
CA MET A 98 -6.03 -2.64 11.12
C MET A 98 -6.10 -1.59 12.23
N VAL A 99 -6.77 -1.91 13.33
CA VAL A 99 -6.98 -0.98 14.45
C VAL A 99 -5.67 -0.81 15.24
N ARG A 100 -5.30 0.44 15.54
CA ARG A 100 -4.16 0.81 16.39
C ARG A 100 -4.57 1.82 17.46
N GLU A 101 -3.78 1.93 18.53
CA GLU A 101 -3.87 2.91 19.62
C GLU A 101 -2.76 3.96 19.52
#